data_AF-A0A1G9SB47-F1
#
_entry.id   AF-A0A1G9SB47-F1
#
_cell.length_a   1.000
_cell.length_b   1.000
_cell.length_c   1.000
_cell.angle_alpha   90.00
_cell.angle_beta   90.00
_cell.angle_gamma   90.00
#
_symmetry.space_group_name_H-M   'P 1'
#
loop_
_entity.id
_entity.type
_entity.pdbx_description
1 polymer ?
#
loop_
_entity_poly.entity_id
_entity_poly.type
_entity_poly.pdbx_seq_one_letter_code
_entity_poly.pdbx_strand_id
1 'polypeptide(L)' 'MNLRNDLGNAQIQDVLKQHPHIGEILKRYDIACVTCGVGICLLKDVVSIHALGDEVEGKIETEINTYLDNQ' A
#
# COMPACT_ATOMS: atom_id res chain seq x y z
N MET A 1 9.21 2.84 2.87
CA MET A 1 8.09 3.81 2.83
C MET A 1 7.87 4.57 4.14
N ASN A 2 7.49 5.85 4.07
CA ASN A 2 7.03 6.71 5.17
C ASN A 2 5.56 7.12 4.96
N LEU A 3 4.63 6.29 5.42
CA LEU A 3 3.19 6.54 5.26
C LEU A 3 2.60 7.26 6.48
N ARG A 4 1.62 8.15 6.25
CA ARG A 4 0.89 8.83 7.33
C ARG A 4 0.18 7.84 8.25
N ASN A 5 -0.04 8.25 9.50
CA ASN A 5 -0.76 7.48 10.52
C ASN A 5 -0.20 6.07 10.76
N ASP A 6 1.11 5.88 10.54
CA ASP A 6 1.79 4.60 10.65
C ASP A 6 1.22 3.49 9.74
N LEU A 7 0.50 3.87 8.68
CA LEU A 7 -0.27 2.93 7.86
C LEU A 7 0.60 1.85 7.19
N GLY A 8 1.89 2.13 6.99
CA GLY A 8 2.86 1.16 6.47
C GLY A 8 3.06 -0.07 7.36
N ASN A 9 2.82 0.06 8.67
CA ASN A 9 2.90 -1.02 9.65
C ASN A 9 1.55 -1.71 9.91
N ALA A 10 0.48 -1.31 9.21
CA ALA A 10 -0.80 -1.99 9.27
C ALA A 10 -0.86 -3.19 8.31
N GLN A 11 -1.64 -4.20 8.68
CA GLN A 11 -1.89 -5.35 7.82
C GLN A 11 -2.65 -4.93 6.56
N ILE A 12 -2.23 -5.41 5.40
CA ILE A 12 -2.80 -5.02 4.11
C ILE A 12 -4.32 -5.26 4.05
N GLN A 13 -4.82 -6.35 4.64
CA GLN A 13 -6.27 -6.61 4.67
C GLN A 13 -7.06 -5.50 5.38
N ASP A 14 -6.53 -4.96 6.47
CA ASP A 14 -7.23 -3.96 7.28
C ASP A 14 -7.08 -2.58 6.68
N VAL A 15 -5.93 -2.30 6.06
CA VAL A 15 -5.75 -1.10 5.21
C VAL A 15 -6.79 -1.10 4.09
N LEU A 16 -6.95 -2.21 3.36
CA LEU A 16 -7.88 -2.26 2.22
C LEU A 16 -9.36 -2.19 2.64
N LYS A 17 -9.71 -2.70 3.83
CA LYS A 17 -11.06 -2.54 4.40
C LYS A 17 -11.36 -1.09 4.75
N GLN A 18 -10.40 -0.38 5.35
CA GLN A 18 -10.57 1.01 5.82
C GLN A 18 -10.39 2.02 4.69
N HIS A 19 -9.52 1.71 3.73
CA HIS A 19 -9.15 2.59 2.62
C HIS A 19 -9.14 1.81 1.29
N PRO A 20 -10.33 1.46 0.73
CA PRO A 20 -10.41 0.72 -0.53
C PRO A 20 -9.65 1.38 -1.69
N HIS A 21 -9.56 2.71 -1.71
CA HIS A 21 -8.81 3.46 -2.73
C HIS A 21 -7.31 3.14 -2.74
N ILE A 22 -6.72 2.78 -1.60
CA ILE A 22 -5.33 2.31 -1.55
C ILE A 22 -5.17 1.02 -2.36
N GLY A 23 -6.17 0.15 -2.39
CA GLY A 23 -6.17 -1.03 -3.25
C GLY A 23 -6.18 -0.67 -4.74
N GLU A 24 -6.88 0.40 -5.12
CA GLU A 24 -6.87 0.90 -6.50
C GLU A 24 -5.52 1.49 -6.89
N ILE A 25 -4.85 2.20 -5.96
CA ILE A 25 -3.47 2.67 -6.15
C ILE A 25 -2.56 1.48 -6.42
N LEU A 26 -2.52 0.50 -5.52
CA LEU A 26 -1.66 -0.68 -5.64
C LEU A 26 -1.91 -1.47 -6.93
N LYS A 27 -3.17 -1.62 -7.35
CA LYS A 27 -3.54 -2.30 -8.60
C LYS A 27 -2.96 -1.63 -9.86
N ARG A 28 -2.78 -0.29 -9.87
CA ARG A 28 -2.15 0.42 -11.01
C ARG A 28 -0.68 0.06 -11.20
N TYR A 29 -0.05 -0.44 -10.14
CA TYR A 29 1.34 -0.89 -10.12
C TYR A 29 1.46 -2.43 -10.19
N ASP A 30 0.39 -3.12 -10.59
CA ASP A 30 0.30 -4.59 -10.63
C ASP A 30 0.54 -5.27 -9.26
N ILE A 31 0.37 -4.54 -8.16
CA ILE A 31 0.48 -5.07 -6.80
C ILE A 31 -0.90 -5.54 -6.33
N ALA A 32 -1.19 -6.82 -6.56
CA ALA A 32 -2.45 -7.45 -6.18
C ALA A 32 -2.24 -8.47 -5.05
N CYS A 33 -1.78 -8.04 -3.88
CA CYS A 33 -1.51 -8.95 -2.76
C CYS A 33 -2.78 -9.43 -2.00
N VAL A 34 -3.96 -9.35 -2.62
CA VAL A 34 -5.18 -10.02 -2.16
C VAL A 34 -5.13 -11.55 -2.39
N THR A 35 -4.14 -12.06 -3.13
CA THR A 35 -3.96 -13.49 -3.43
C THR A 35 -3.06 -14.24 -2.43
N CYS A 36 -2.40 -13.55 -1.49
CA CYS A 36 -1.60 -14.18 -0.43
C CYS A 36 -2.44 -15.06 0.53
N GLY A 37 -3.78 -14.98 0.47
CA GLY A 37 -4.71 -15.87 1.15
C GLY A 37 -4.93 -15.59 2.63
N VAL A 38 -4.00 -14.90 3.30
CA VAL A 38 -4.09 -14.55 4.74
C VAL A 38 -4.15 -13.04 4.96
N GLY A 39 -3.53 -12.23 4.10
CA GLY A 39 -3.62 -10.75 4.16
C GLY A 39 -2.93 -10.10 5.37
N ILE A 40 -2.02 -10.83 6.03
CA ILE A 40 -1.33 -10.39 7.26
C ILE A 40 -0.04 -9.61 7.01
N CYS A 41 0.45 -9.59 5.77
CA CYS A 41 1.63 -8.82 5.40
C CYS A 41 1.39 -7.33 5.66
N LEU A 42 2.44 -6.63 6.10
CA LEU A 42 2.38 -5.18 6.30
C LEU A 42 2.31 -4.49 4.95
N LEU A 43 1.59 -3.37 4.86
CA LEU A 43 1.49 -2.60 3.61
C LEU A 43 2.85 -2.23 3.04
N LYS A 44 3.78 -1.74 3.89
CA LYS A 44 5.12 -1.38 3.43
C LYS A 44 5.88 -2.58 2.85
N ASP A 45 5.74 -3.76 3.45
CA ASP A 45 6.44 -4.96 3.01
C ASP A 45 5.84 -5.48 1.70
N VAL A 46 4.52 -5.42 1.55
CA VAL A 46 3.84 -5.76 0.29
C VAL A 46 4.38 -4.89 -0.85
N VAL A 47 4.50 -3.58 -0.63
CA VAL A 47 5.03 -2.67 -1.64
C VAL A 47 6.51 -2.96 -1.91
N SER A 48 7.37 -3.04 -0.89
CA SER A 48 8.81 -3.25 -1.10
C SER A 48 9.16 -4.60 -1.75
N ILE A 49 8.34 -5.64 -1.58
CA ILE A 49 8.56 -6.95 -2.22
C ILE A 49 8.16 -6.94 -3.71
N HIS A 50 7.13 -6.18 -4.09
CA HIS A 50 6.55 -6.22 -5.44
C HIS A 50 6.92 -5.01 -6.30
N ALA A 51 7.27 -3.88 -5.69
CA ALA A 51 7.66 -2.68 -6.41
C ALA A 51 8.94 -2.97 -7.22
N LEU A 52 8.97 -2.49 -8.46
CA LEU A 52 10.09 -2.67 -9.39
C LEU A 52 11.25 -1.69 -9.11
N GLY A 53 11.57 -1.47 -7.83
CA GLY A 53 12.64 -0.59 -7.34
C GLY A 53 12.16 0.70 -6.65
N ASP A 54 13.12 1.42 -6.06
CA ASP A 54 12.90 2.58 -5.17
C ASP A 54 12.07 3.71 -5.79
N GLU A 55 12.19 3.94 -7.10
CA GLU A 55 11.41 4.97 -7.81
C GLU A 55 9.91 4.67 -7.78
N VAL A 56 9.55 3.40 -8.00
CA VAL A 56 8.16 2.95 -7.99
C VAL A 56 7.61 2.98 -6.56
N GLU A 57 8.39 2.53 -5.58
CA GLU A 57 8.02 2.62 -4.16
C GLU A 57 7.72 4.07 -3.74
N GLY A 58 8.56 5.03 -4.16
CA GLY A 58 8.37 6.45 -3.86
C GLY A 58 7.12 7.06 -4.50
N LYS A 59 6.75 6.64 -5.72
CA LYS A 59 5.51 7.06 -6.38
C LYS A 59 4.28 6.54 -5.63
N ILE A 60 4.30 5.26 -5.23
CA ILE A 60 3.22 4.65 -4.44
C ILE A 60 3.08 5.36 -3.09
N GLU A 61 4.20 5.63 -2.40
CA GLU A 61 4.19 6.39 -1.15
C GLU A 61 3.54 7.77 -1.31
N THR A 62 3.93 8.49 -2.37
CA THR A 62 3.40 9.83 -2.65
C THR A 62 1.90 9.80 -2.93
N GLU A 63 1.42 8.86 -3.75
CA GLU A 63 -0.01 8.72 -4.04
C GLU A 63 -0.83 8.36 -2.80
N ILE A 64 -0.35 7.41 -1.97
CA ILE A 64 -1.05 7.02 -0.75
C ILE A 64 -1.09 8.19 0.23
N ASN A 65 0.02 8.88 0.46
CA ASN A 65 0.06 10.03 1.37
C ASN A 65 -0.82 11.18 0.88
N THR A 66 -0.84 11.44 -0.43
CA THR A 66 -1.75 12.45 -1.02
C THR A 66 -3.21 12.08 -0.80
N TYR A 67 -3.58 10.81 -0.95
CA TYR A 67 -4.93 10.36 -0.63
C TYR A 67 -5.25 10.57 0.85
N LEU A 68 -4.35 10.16 1.76
CA LEU A 68 -4.54 10.27 3.22
C LEU A 68 -4.66 11.73 3.69
N ASP A 69 -3.93 12.66 3.08
CA ASP A 69 -3.98 14.09 3.41
C ASP A 69 -5.27 14.77 2.94
N ASN A 70 -6.05 14.14 2.05
CA ASN A 70 -7.33 14.65 1.53
C ASN A 70 -8.56 13.96 2.13
N GLN A 71 -8.39 13.16 3.19
CA GLN A 71 -9.48 12.59 4.01
C GLN A 71 -9.78 13.48 5.20
#